data_AF-A0A954IPR2-F1
#
_entry.id   AF-A0A954IPR2-F1
#
_cell.length_a   1.000
_cell.length_b   1.000
_cell.length_c   1.000
_cell.angle_alpha   90.00
_cell.angle_beta   90.00
_cell.angle_gamma   90.00
#
_symmetry.space_group_name_H-M   'P 1'
#
loop_
_entity.id
_entity.type
_entity.pdbx_description
1 polymer ?
#
loop_
_entity_poly.entity_id
_entity_poly.type
_entity_poly.pdbx_seq_one_letter_code
_entity_poly.pdbx_strand_id
1 'polypeptide(L)'
;RLVPNEDKQDIFLRLLEFDSNGDLPYPLRSVHQPAAYSPPESATPELKEEAEKLVHRAEALVAIGCYQPAAETYRHLAERDPESAELWQNAGFCAAWDGNEAVASEGLHRAAKLHQDAEIAVECETLAQLLDLNQPEAQLPVKSIGYRISSVSRLLTLLDEHERIVRLPEMNERPGSAETITYTILDRPALPDDPELWPELDTIPCSIGQIGIVDQPGENDFQAFLSGLEDESFQGARDLFESCVSELIESQEEEGEDLRFATSREQAPMLFTWHFPDKLPVIRQSQLEERRWTQNVDEIWPNLSLAGLGGKSPNEARGDASLEIPLRAAIYVLDAFCDRNGHLIDIKALCEKFQVAPPQPIETKPDLPLQTYSVMQLHRLIIPELSDEQLLYVLNRVLLIHHGGFLHDVLIEALNRPSCSDKVDRERTYNTLSELARDRNDRDETYRWIKEGQENAKSQDQAFEKVVRWEMRELTFRAEDPGDPNLMPLVNRLVQKYAKKLPQFVDYVTTLLQGYGIDPPANLAEMAEQDSGSFSSGGIWTPGEEPTDSSEKKIWLPGQS
;
A
#
# COMPACT_ATOMS: atom_id res chain seq x y z
N ARG A 1 23.69 24.01 13.73
CA ARG A 1 25.05 24.51 13.39
C ARG A 1 26.16 23.53 13.79
N LEU A 2 25.89 22.52 14.63
CA LEU A 2 26.86 21.56 15.16
C LEU A 2 26.92 20.22 14.39
N VAL A 3 26.06 20.03 13.39
CA VAL A 3 25.98 18.82 12.57
C VAL A 3 26.49 19.17 11.16
N PRO A 4 27.41 18.37 10.59
CA PRO A 4 27.83 18.46 9.18
C PRO A 4 26.64 18.58 8.23
N ASN A 5 26.82 19.26 7.10
CA ASN A 5 25.71 19.40 6.14
C ASN A 5 25.32 18.06 5.48
N GLU A 6 26.27 17.15 5.32
CA GLU A 6 26.05 15.78 4.85
C GLU A 6 25.12 15.03 5.81
N ASP A 7 25.45 14.98 7.10
CA ASP A 7 24.59 14.35 8.12
C ASP A 7 23.16 14.94 8.18
N LYS A 8 22.99 16.25 7.93
CA LYS A 8 21.63 16.85 7.85
C LYS A 8 20.88 16.39 6.61
N GLN A 9 21.59 16.28 5.49
CA GLN A 9 21.02 15.82 4.24
C GLN A 9 20.62 14.34 4.36
N ASP A 10 21.45 13.52 5.00
CA ASP A 10 21.15 12.11 5.27
C ASP A 10 19.94 11.95 6.20
N ILE A 11 19.85 12.73 7.28
CA ILE A 11 18.67 12.72 8.16
C ILE A 11 17.41 13.15 7.39
N PHE A 12 17.52 14.18 6.55
CA PHE A 12 16.40 14.63 5.72
C PHE A 12 15.96 13.55 4.74
N LEU A 13 16.90 12.87 4.06
CA LEU A 13 16.59 11.77 3.15
C LEU A 13 15.91 10.59 3.88
N ARG A 14 16.39 10.21 5.08
CA ARG A 14 15.73 9.17 5.88
C ARG A 14 14.32 9.54 6.32
N LEU A 15 14.06 10.81 6.62
CA LEU A 15 12.71 11.29 6.94
C LEU A 15 11.81 11.24 5.70
N LEU A 16 12.34 11.58 4.51
CA LEU A 16 11.60 11.43 3.26
C LEU A 16 11.30 9.96 2.95
N GLU A 17 12.26 9.06 3.15
CA GLU A 17 12.08 7.61 3.00
C GLU A 17 10.97 7.09 3.92
N PHE A 18 10.93 7.56 5.17
CA PHE A 18 9.88 7.24 6.12
C PHE A 18 8.51 7.75 5.67
N ASP A 19 8.41 9.02 5.27
CA ASP A 19 7.15 9.62 4.78
C ASP A 19 6.66 8.98 3.47
N SER A 20 7.58 8.45 2.64
CA SER A 20 7.25 7.72 1.42
C SER A 20 6.95 6.24 1.62
N ASN A 21 7.06 5.73 2.86
CA ASN A 21 6.85 4.32 3.12
C ASN A 21 5.36 3.95 3.01
N GLY A 22 5.01 3.30 1.90
CA GLY A 22 3.68 2.77 1.60
C GLY A 22 3.12 1.82 2.67
N ASP A 23 3.97 1.18 3.47
CA ASP A 23 3.55 0.23 4.50
C ASP A 23 2.99 0.91 5.76
N LEU A 24 3.27 2.19 5.98
CA LEU A 24 2.76 2.93 7.14
C LEU A 24 1.37 3.50 6.83
N PRO A 25 0.35 3.43 7.69
CA PRO A 25 -0.90 4.15 7.47
C PRO A 25 -0.66 5.64 7.17
N TYR A 26 -1.22 6.17 6.08
CA TYR A 26 -0.98 7.57 5.69
C TYR A 26 -1.32 8.61 6.78
N PRO A 27 -2.30 8.40 7.70
CA PRO A 27 -2.55 9.37 8.77
C PRO A 27 -1.37 9.53 9.73
N LEU A 28 -0.50 8.51 9.86
CA LEU A 28 0.70 8.53 10.70
C LEU A 28 1.91 9.14 9.99
N ARG A 29 1.79 9.47 8.70
CA ARG A 29 2.87 10.07 7.90
C ARG A 29 2.82 11.59 8.01
N SER A 30 3.96 12.23 7.72
CA SER A 30 4.09 13.68 7.65
C SER A 30 3.97 14.43 8.98
N VAL A 31 3.70 15.75 8.90
CA VAL A 31 3.82 16.68 10.03
C VAL A 31 2.56 16.64 10.90
N HIS A 32 2.75 16.39 12.21
CA HIS A 32 1.76 16.68 13.25
C HIS A 32 2.29 17.79 14.15
N GLN A 33 1.56 18.90 14.26
CA GLN A 33 1.99 20.02 15.10
C GLN A 33 1.43 19.92 16.52
N PRO A 34 2.26 20.10 17.56
CA PRO A 34 1.76 20.28 18.92
C PRO A 34 0.78 21.46 18.98
N ALA A 35 -0.34 21.26 19.65
CA ALA A 35 -1.33 22.29 19.90
C ALA A 35 -0.82 23.32 20.92
N ALA A 36 -1.16 24.57 20.70
CA ALA A 36 -0.85 25.64 21.65
C ALA A 36 -1.75 25.50 22.89
N TYR A 37 -1.15 25.37 24.07
CA TYR A 37 -1.88 25.33 25.33
C TYR A 37 -1.88 26.70 26.00
N SER A 38 -3.03 27.09 26.54
CA SER A 38 -3.20 28.26 27.41
C SER A 38 -3.85 27.83 28.72
N PRO A 39 -3.26 28.14 29.88
CA PRO A 39 -3.84 27.78 31.17
C PRO A 39 -5.25 28.36 31.37
N PRO A 40 -6.14 27.66 32.09
CA PRO A 40 -7.51 28.12 32.30
C PRO A 40 -7.53 29.47 33.01
N GLU A 41 -8.50 30.32 32.68
CA GLU A 41 -8.61 31.67 33.25
C GLU A 41 -8.69 31.65 34.78
N SER A 42 -9.32 30.61 35.34
CA SER A 42 -9.47 30.38 36.78
C SER A 42 -8.19 29.99 37.52
N ALA A 43 -7.10 29.66 36.81
CA ALA A 43 -5.82 29.35 37.44
C ALA A 43 -5.20 30.58 38.12
N THR A 44 -4.52 30.37 39.26
CA THR A 44 -3.81 31.46 39.95
C THR A 44 -2.62 31.95 39.11
N PRO A 45 -2.16 33.20 39.29
CA PRO A 45 -0.99 33.72 38.57
C PRO A 45 0.24 32.83 38.71
N GLU A 46 0.46 32.23 39.88
CA GLU A 46 1.59 31.33 40.14
C GLU A 46 1.49 30.04 39.34
N LEU A 47 0.28 29.46 39.24
CA LEU A 47 0.03 28.25 38.43
C LEU A 47 0.17 28.54 36.94
N LYS A 48 -0.25 29.73 36.48
CA LYS A 48 -0.07 30.17 35.10
C LYS A 48 1.41 30.31 34.76
N GLU A 49 2.19 30.98 35.60
CA GLU A 49 3.63 31.15 35.40
C GLU A 49 4.38 29.79 35.42
N GLU A 50 3.98 28.88 36.32
CA GLU A 50 4.55 27.53 36.38
C GLU A 50 4.21 26.73 35.12
N ALA A 51 2.95 26.78 34.67
CA ALA A 51 2.52 26.10 33.46
C ALA A 51 3.24 26.63 32.21
N GLU A 52 3.35 27.96 32.05
CA GLU A 52 4.11 28.58 30.96
C GLU A 52 5.58 28.11 30.93
N LYS A 53 6.24 28.01 32.09
CA LYS A 53 7.61 27.49 32.18
C LYS A 53 7.71 26.02 31.74
N LEU A 54 6.75 25.20 32.13
CA LEU A 54 6.72 23.78 31.76
C LEU A 54 6.41 23.59 30.27
N VAL A 55 5.49 24.38 29.71
CA VAL A 55 5.19 24.39 28.27
C VAL A 55 6.43 24.77 27.48
N HIS A 56 7.09 25.89 27.81
CA HIS A 56 8.32 26.28 27.12
C HIS A 56 9.44 25.26 27.24
N ARG A 57 9.53 24.57 28.39
CA ARG A 57 10.46 23.45 28.55
C ARG A 57 10.10 22.30 27.61
N ALA A 58 8.84 21.91 27.54
CA ALA A 58 8.38 20.83 26.66
C ALA A 58 8.61 21.18 25.19
N GLU A 59 8.27 22.39 24.76
CA GLU A 59 8.54 22.91 23.40
C GLU A 59 10.03 22.87 23.07
N ALA A 60 10.89 23.29 24.02
CA ALA A 60 12.34 23.23 23.84
C ALA A 60 12.86 21.79 23.71
N LEU A 61 12.26 20.82 24.40
CA LEU A 61 12.58 19.40 24.30
C LEU A 61 12.14 18.82 22.94
N VAL A 62 10.92 19.15 22.48
CA VAL A 62 10.42 18.77 21.15
C VAL A 62 11.35 19.30 20.06
N ALA A 63 11.76 20.58 20.15
CA ALA A 63 12.62 21.21 19.15
C ALA A 63 14.01 20.58 19.00
N ILE A 64 14.46 19.80 19.98
CA ILE A 64 15.74 19.07 19.95
C ILE A 64 15.56 17.55 19.81
N GLY A 65 14.34 17.06 19.59
CA GLY A 65 14.03 15.64 19.42
C GLY A 65 14.03 14.81 20.70
N CYS A 66 13.90 15.43 21.88
CA CYS A 66 13.80 14.72 23.16
C CYS A 66 12.33 14.45 23.50
N TYR A 67 11.74 13.46 22.83
CA TYR A 67 10.29 13.24 22.87
C TYR A 67 9.80 12.58 24.16
N GLN A 68 10.46 11.55 24.70
CA GLN A 68 10.10 10.97 26.01
C GLN A 68 9.93 12.02 27.13
N PRO A 69 10.93 12.88 27.45
CA PRO A 69 10.76 13.85 28.53
C PRO A 69 9.77 14.97 28.19
N ALA A 70 9.56 15.26 26.90
CA ALA A 70 8.51 16.19 26.48
C ALA A 70 7.12 15.60 26.77
N ALA A 71 6.88 14.33 26.41
CA ALA A 71 5.65 13.61 26.69
C ALA A 71 5.36 13.57 28.19
N GLU A 72 6.37 13.24 29.02
CA GLU A 72 6.24 13.27 30.48
C GLU A 72 5.87 14.66 31.02
N THR A 73 6.46 15.72 30.45
CA THR A 73 6.17 17.10 30.85
C THR A 73 4.75 17.52 30.48
N TYR A 74 4.30 17.23 29.25
CA TYR A 74 2.92 17.50 28.83
C TYR A 74 1.92 16.68 29.63
N ARG A 75 2.20 15.40 29.90
CA ARG A 75 1.34 14.56 30.75
C ARG A 75 1.25 15.11 32.18
N HIS A 76 2.35 15.57 32.75
CA HIS A 76 2.33 16.20 34.08
C HIS A 76 1.46 17.47 34.09
N LEU A 77 1.50 18.26 33.02
CA LEU A 77 0.58 19.40 32.85
C LEU A 77 -0.86 18.92 32.71
N ALA A 78 -1.12 17.88 31.92
CA ALA A 78 -2.45 17.32 31.68
C ALA A 78 -3.05 16.72 32.96
N GLU A 79 -2.25 16.17 33.88
CA GLU A 79 -2.72 15.72 35.20
C GLU A 79 -3.21 16.89 36.08
N ARG A 80 -2.66 18.10 35.87
CA ARG A 80 -3.04 19.31 36.61
C ARG A 80 -4.18 20.07 35.94
N ASP A 81 -4.34 19.92 34.63
CA ASP A 81 -5.47 20.41 33.84
C ASP A 81 -6.06 19.26 32.98
N PRO A 82 -6.83 18.35 33.61
CA PRO A 82 -7.29 17.11 32.97
C PRO A 82 -8.28 17.29 31.82
N GLU A 83 -8.85 18.49 31.67
CA GLU A 83 -9.83 18.84 30.65
C GLU A 83 -9.20 19.53 29.43
N SER A 84 -7.88 19.81 29.43
CA SER A 84 -7.21 20.36 28.24
C SER A 84 -6.91 19.27 27.23
N ALA A 85 -7.64 19.32 26.11
CA ALA A 85 -7.41 18.43 24.98
C ALA A 85 -5.99 18.59 24.39
N GLU A 86 -5.50 19.82 24.33
CA GLU A 86 -4.20 20.18 23.74
C GLU A 86 -3.03 19.52 24.50
N LEU A 87 -3.11 19.47 25.83
CA LEU A 87 -2.08 18.82 26.64
C LEU A 87 -2.05 17.30 26.42
N TRP A 88 -3.22 16.66 26.34
CA TRP A 88 -3.32 15.23 26.03
C TRP A 88 -2.85 14.91 24.61
N GLN A 89 -3.22 15.76 23.64
CA GLN A 89 -2.77 15.66 22.26
C GLN A 89 -1.23 15.76 22.17
N ASN A 90 -0.64 16.76 22.82
CA ASN A 90 0.81 16.97 22.81
C ASN A 90 1.56 15.83 23.50
N ALA A 91 1.04 15.33 24.62
CA ALA A 91 1.60 14.16 25.28
C ALA A 91 1.54 12.93 24.36
N GLY A 92 0.41 12.73 23.67
CA GLY A 92 0.20 11.64 22.72
C GLY A 92 1.17 11.69 21.53
N PHE A 93 1.29 12.84 20.87
CA PHE A 93 2.24 13.04 19.76
C PHE A 93 3.69 12.81 20.19
N CYS A 94 4.10 13.35 21.33
CA CYS A 94 5.46 13.13 21.83
C CYS A 94 5.71 11.66 22.18
N ALA A 95 4.73 10.96 22.75
CA ALA A 95 4.85 9.53 23.01
C ALA A 95 4.95 8.71 21.70
N ALA A 96 4.20 9.08 20.66
CA ALA A 96 4.28 8.43 19.36
C ALA A 96 5.66 8.61 18.71
N TRP A 97 6.20 9.84 18.72
CA TRP A 97 7.54 10.12 18.19
C TRP A 97 8.67 9.46 18.99
N ASP A 98 8.42 9.10 20.24
CA ASP A 98 9.33 8.31 21.07
C ASP A 98 9.21 6.79 20.84
N GLY A 99 8.17 6.34 20.12
CA GLY A 99 7.86 4.94 19.89
C GLY A 99 7.07 4.27 21.01
N ASN A 100 6.51 5.03 21.96
CA ASN A 100 5.65 4.52 23.02
C ASN A 100 4.18 4.56 22.60
N GLU A 101 3.78 3.62 21.76
CA GLU A 101 2.45 3.59 21.14
C GLU A 101 1.30 3.47 22.15
N ALA A 102 1.47 2.71 23.24
CA ALA A 102 0.42 2.53 24.25
C ALA A 102 0.08 3.84 24.96
N VAL A 103 1.10 4.60 25.39
CA VAL A 103 0.91 5.91 26.01
C VAL A 103 0.40 6.93 25.00
N ALA A 104 0.85 6.82 23.74
CA ALA A 104 0.40 7.68 22.66
C ALA A 104 -1.11 7.51 22.40
N SER A 105 -1.56 6.28 22.22
CA SER A 105 -2.97 5.95 22.02
C SER A 105 -3.85 6.44 23.17
N GLU A 106 -3.47 6.17 24.44
CA GLU A 106 -4.22 6.65 25.61
C GLU A 106 -4.40 8.18 25.60
N GLY A 107 -3.30 8.91 25.34
CA GLY A 107 -3.32 10.37 25.28
C GLY A 107 -4.23 10.89 24.15
N LEU A 108 -4.15 10.28 22.98
CA LEU A 108 -4.90 10.70 21.79
C LEU A 108 -6.40 10.38 21.90
N HIS A 109 -6.78 9.22 22.43
CA HIS A 109 -8.18 8.91 22.76
C HIS A 109 -8.77 9.92 23.77
N ARG A 110 -7.96 10.34 24.74
CA ARG A 110 -8.39 11.33 25.72
C ARG A 110 -8.52 12.72 25.10
N ALA A 111 -7.57 13.12 24.27
CA ALA A 111 -7.64 14.37 23.52
C ALA A 111 -8.90 14.42 22.63
N ALA A 112 -9.19 13.35 21.90
CA ALA A 112 -10.35 13.25 21.03
C ALA A 112 -11.68 13.49 21.77
N LYS A 113 -11.81 12.99 23.01
CA LYS A 113 -13.02 13.19 23.84
C LYS A 113 -13.18 14.62 24.36
N LEU A 114 -12.09 15.38 24.42
CA LEU A 114 -12.05 16.73 25.02
C LEU A 114 -12.06 17.85 23.96
N HIS A 115 -11.59 17.58 22.75
CA HIS A 115 -11.57 18.59 21.68
C HIS A 115 -12.98 19.05 21.30
N GLN A 116 -13.15 20.37 21.20
CA GLN A 116 -14.39 20.99 20.74
C GLN A 116 -14.48 21.01 19.20
N ASP A 117 -13.34 21.06 18.52
CA ASP A 117 -13.27 20.92 17.07
C ASP A 117 -13.39 19.43 16.72
N ALA A 118 -14.52 19.08 16.11
CA ALA A 118 -14.82 17.70 15.75
C ALA A 118 -13.81 17.08 14.78
N GLU A 119 -13.15 17.88 13.94
CA GLU A 119 -12.21 17.36 12.96
C GLU A 119 -10.84 17.06 13.60
N ILE A 120 -10.40 17.91 14.55
CA ILE A 120 -9.21 17.61 15.37
C ILE A 120 -9.48 16.39 16.26
N ALA A 121 -10.69 16.28 16.82
CA ALA A 121 -11.10 15.13 17.60
C ALA A 121 -11.05 13.82 16.79
N VAL A 122 -11.59 13.83 15.56
CA VAL A 122 -11.52 12.68 14.65
C VAL A 122 -10.09 12.33 14.27
N GLU A 123 -9.23 13.32 14.00
CA GLU A 123 -7.82 13.06 13.71
C GLU A 123 -7.10 12.41 14.90
N CYS A 124 -7.27 12.94 16.11
CA CYS A 124 -6.69 12.33 17.31
C CYS A 124 -7.18 10.89 17.51
N GLU A 125 -8.48 10.66 17.37
CA GLU A 125 -9.09 9.33 17.52
C GLU A 125 -8.63 8.35 16.41
N THR A 126 -8.43 8.84 15.18
CA THR A 126 -7.89 8.03 14.06
C THR A 126 -6.48 7.56 14.38
N LEU A 127 -5.61 8.47 14.84
CA LEU A 127 -4.25 8.15 15.22
C LEU A 127 -4.20 7.18 16.40
N ALA A 128 -5.08 7.37 17.40
CA ALA A 128 -5.20 6.47 18.54
C ALA A 128 -5.58 5.05 18.11
N GLN A 129 -6.63 4.91 17.29
CA GLN A 129 -7.06 3.60 16.78
C GLN A 129 -5.98 2.92 15.94
N LEU A 130 -5.23 3.66 15.11
CA LEU A 130 -4.11 3.08 14.35
C LEU A 130 -2.99 2.56 15.26
N LEU A 131 -2.69 3.26 16.34
CA LEU A 131 -1.69 2.85 17.33
C LEU A 131 -2.18 1.68 18.20
N ASP A 132 -3.49 1.59 18.46
CA ASP A 132 -4.11 0.44 19.11
C ASP A 132 -3.96 -0.84 18.29
N LEU A 133 -4.08 -0.75 16.96
CA LEU A 133 -3.93 -1.91 16.09
C LEU A 133 -2.54 -2.52 16.18
N ASN A 134 -1.50 -1.73 16.48
CA ASN A 134 -0.11 -2.20 16.62
C ASN A 134 0.20 -2.81 18.00
N GLN A 135 -0.71 -2.70 18.99
CA GLN A 135 -0.46 -3.27 20.31
C GLN A 135 -0.40 -4.80 20.23
N PRO A 136 0.47 -5.47 21.02
CA PRO A 136 0.63 -6.92 20.98
C PRO A 136 -0.68 -7.71 21.14
N GLU A 137 -1.58 -7.24 21.99
CA GLU A 137 -2.91 -7.84 22.21
C GLU A 137 -3.84 -7.73 21.00
N ALA A 138 -3.67 -6.71 20.17
CA ALA A 138 -4.46 -6.47 18.96
C ALA A 138 -3.90 -7.22 17.74
N GLN A 139 -2.73 -7.84 17.86
CA GLN A 139 -2.03 -8.52 16.77
C GLN A 139 -2.33 -10.03 16.72
N LEU A 140 -2.37 -10.56 15.50
CA LEU A 140 -2.31 -11.97 15.15
C LEU A 140 -0.88 -12.26 14.68
N PRO A 141 -0.08 -13.01 15.46
CA PRO A 141 1.26 -13.34 15.06
C PRO A 141 1.28 -14.31 13.88
N VAL A 142 2.40 -14.32 13.15
CA VAL A 142 2.71 -15.43 12.25
C VAL A 142 3.39 -16.51 13.08
N LYS A 143 2.85 -17.73 12.99
CA LYS A 143 3.43 -18.91 13.61
C LYS A 143 4.25 -19.68 12.58
N SER A 144 5.39 -20.23 13.00
CA SER A 144 6.26 -21.08 12.19
C SER A 144 6.50 -22.41 12.90
N ILE A 145 6.47 -23.51 12.17
CA ILE A 145 6.79 -24.85 12.69
C ILE A 145 7.88 -25.45 11.81
N GLY A 146 9.02 -25.76 12.41
CA GLY A 146 10.13 -26.45 11.77
C GLY A 146 9.92 -27.97 11.83
N TYR A 147 10.10 -28.64 10.70
CA TYR A 147 10.00 -30.09 10.57
C TYR A 147 11.32 -30.69 10.12
N ARG A 148 11.74 -31.73 10.85
CA ARG A 148 12.85 -32.59 10.44
C ARG A 148 12.29 -33.71 9.58
N ILE A 149 12.78 -33.80 8.35
CA ILE A 149 12.21 -34.65 7.30
C ILE A 149 13.23 -35.70 6.86
N SER A 150 12.83 -36.97 6.90
CA SER A 150 13.72 -38.09 6.56
C SER A 150 14.10 -38.17 5.07
N SER A 151 13.29 -37.56 4.18
CA SER A 151 13.55 -37.52 2.73
C SER A 151 12.88 -36.32 2.05
N VAL A 152 13.67 -35.30 1.71
CA VAL A 152 13.19 -34.09 1.01
C VAL A 152 12.63 -34.43 -0.38
N SER A 153 13.27 -35.31 -1.15
CA SER A 153 12.76 -35.67 -2.48
C SER A 153 11.38 -36.33 -2.43
N ARG A 154 11.13 -37.19 -1.43
CA ARG A 154 9.81 -37.82 -1.25
C ARG A 154 8.79 -36.80 -0.75
N LEU A 155 9.19 -35.85 0.10
CA LEU A 155 8.35 -34.73 0.52
C LEU A 155 7.88 -33.94 -0.71
N LEU A 156 8.80 -33.47 -1.56
CA LEU A 156 8.46 -32.70 -2.77
C LEU A 156 7.46 -33.44 -3.67
N THR A 157 7.67 -34.75 -3.90
CA THR A 157 6.73 -35.56 -4.68
C THR A 157 5.32 -35.58 -4.06
N LEU A 158 5.22 -35.76 -2.74
CA LEU A 158 3.92 -35.78 -2.04
C LEU A 158 3.20 -34.43 -2.11
N LEU A 159 3.95 -33.32 -2.01
CA LEU A 159 3.37 -31.98 -2.11
C LEU A 159 2.90 -31.68 -3.54
N ASP A 160 3.71 -32.02 -4.56
CA ASP A 160 3.38 -31.81 -5.97
C ASP A 160 2.16 -32.64 -6.42
N GLU A 161 1.86 -33.77 -5.77
CA GLU A 161 0.71 -34.62 -6.07
C GLU A 161 -0.59 -34.19 -5.37
N HIS A 162 -0.54 -33.24 -4.42
CA HIS A 162 -1.69 -32.89 -3.58
C HIS A 162 -2.52 -31.72 -4.16
N GLU A 163 -3.82 -31.90 -4.33
CA GLU A 163 -4.70 -30.93 -5.03
C GLU A 163 -4.86 -29.55 -4.36
N ARG A 164 -4.53 -29.44 -3.06
CA ARG A 164 -4.58 -28.19 -2.27
C ARG A 164 -3.21 -27.60 -1.95
N ILE A 165 -2.12 -28.22 -2.42
CA ILE A 165 -0.76 -27.73 -2.16
C ILE A 165 -0.16 -27.38 -3.51
N VAL A 166 0.14 -26.10 -3.71
CA VAL A 166 0.60 -25.60 -5.00
C VAL A 166 2.01 -25.04 -4.86
N ARG A 167 2.91 -25.48 -5.74
CA ARG A 167 4.26 -24.95 -5.81
C ARG A 167 4.23 -23.53 -6.36
N LEU A 168 4.87 -22.61 -5.65
CA LEU A 168 5.00 -21.23 -6.12
C LEU A 168 6.21 -21.12 -7.06
N PRO A 169 6.15 -20.22 -8.07
CA PRO A 169 7.32 -19.91 -8.89
C PRO A 169 8.49 -19.43 -8.03
N GLU A 170 9.72 -19.79 -8.41
CA GLU A 170 10.92 -19.31 -7.73
C GLU A 170 10.97 -17.77 -7.78
N MET A 171 10.93 -17.13 -6.61
CA MET A 171 11.21 -15.71 -6.51
C MET A 171 12.72 -15.52 -6.60
N ASN A 172 13.18 -14.58 -7.45
CA ASN A 172 14.60 -14.23 -7.55
C ASN A 172 15.12 -13.81 -6.17
N GLU A 173 15.86 -14.70 -5.51
CA GLU A 173 16.37 -14.49 -4.17
C GLU A 173 17.51 -13.46 -4.13
N ARG A 174 17.73 -12.84 -2.97
CA ARG A 174 18.88 -11.96 -2.74
C ARG A 174 20.16 -12.82 -2.75
N PRO A 175 21.26 -12.37 -3.39
CA PRO A 175 22.49 -13.15 -3.45
C PRO A 175 23.01 -13.49 -2.04
N GLY A 176 23.01 -14.79 -1.70
CA GLY A 176 23.53 -15.33 -0.44
C GLY A 176 22.51 -16.04 0.48
N SER A 177 21.22 -16.10 0.14
CA SER A 177 20.26 -17.00 0.82
C SER A 177 20.38 -18.44 0.32
N ALA A 178 19.96 -19.39 1.16
CA ALA A 178 19.83 -20.78 0.75
C ALA A 178 18.59 -20.91 -0.14
N GLU A 179 18.75 -21.55 -1.30
CA GLU A 179 17.65 -21.79 -2.25
C GLU A 179 16.49 -22.48 -1.53
N THR A 180 15.35 -21.78 -1.46
CA THR A 180 14.15 -22.26 -0.79
C THR A 180 13.06 -22.54 -1.81
N ILE A 181 12.56 -23.78 -1.82
CA ILE A 181 11.38 -24.15 -2.60
C ILE A 181 10.15 -23.81 -1.77
N THR A 182 9.23 -23.02 -2.35
CA THR A 182 8.04 -22.55 -1.65
C THR A 182 6.77 -23.17 -2.20
N TYR A 183 5.87 -23.58 -1.31
CA TYR A 183 4.51 -24.01 -1.62
C TYR A 183 3.50 -23.16 -0.84
N THR A 184 2.31 -23.00 -1.39
CA THR A 184 1.14 -22.49 -0.67
C THR A 184 0.17 -23.64 -0.39
N ILE A 185 -0.49 -23.59 0.77
CA ILE A 185 -1.59 -24.48 1.14
C ILE A 185 -2.90 -23.72 0.97
N LEU A 186 -3.85 -24.31 0.25
CA LEU A 186 -5.12 -23.69 -0.09
C LEU A 186 -6.27 -24.19 0.80
N ASP A 187 -7.25 -23.34 1.06
CA ASP A 187 -8.49 -23.68 1.78
C ASP A 187 -9.34 -24.74 1.06
N ARG A 188 -9.18 -24.85 -0.26
CA ARG A 188 -9.87 -25.78 -1.17
C ARG A 188 -8.96 -26.17 -2.35
N PRO A 189 -9.34 -27.17 -3.17
CA PRO A 189 -8.51 -27.59 -4.31
C PRO A 189 -8.21 -26.43 -5.28
N ALA A 190 -7.00 -26.44 -5.85
CA ALA A 190 -6.63 -25.53 -6.91
C ALA A 190 -7.57 -25.68 -8.12
N LEU A 191 -7.86 -24.57 -8.78
CA LEU A 191 -8.75 -24.56 -9.93
C LEU A 191 -8.00 -24.97 -11.20
N PRO A 192 -8.63 -25.72 -12.12
CA PRO A 192 -8.00 -26.08 -13.37
C PRO A 192 -7.83 -24.86 -14.30
N ASP A 193 -6.83 -24.92 -15.16
CA ASP A 193 -6.61 -23.95 -16.26
C ASP A 193 -7.60 -24.18 -17.42
N ASP A 194 -8.89 -23.99 -17.15
CA ASP A 194 -9.98 -24.13 -18.12
C ASP A 194 -10.83 -22.86 -18.19
N PRO A 195 -10.85 -22.15 -19.35
CA PRO A 195 -11.69 -20.98 -19.57
C PRO A 195 -13.19 -21.19 -19.37
N GLU A 196 -13.70 -22.42 -19.54
CA GLU A 196 -15.12 -22.73 -19.30
C GLU A 196 -15.46 -22.85 -17.80
N LEU A 197 -14.43 -22.98 -16.95
CA LEU A 197 -14.53 -23.17 -15.50
C LEU A 197 -13.92 -22.01 -14.70
N TRP A 198 -13.75 -20.84 -15.32
CA TRP A 198 -13.22 -19.67 -14.62
C TRP A 198 -14.04 -19.33 -13.37
N PRO A 199 -13.37 -18.95 -12.27
CA PRO A 199 -14.00 -18.83 -10.97
C PRO A 199 -14.96 -17.64 -10.87
N GLU A 200 -15.94 -17.81 -10.00
CA GLU A 200 -16.67 -16.71 -9.35
C GLU A 200 -16.06 -16.42 -7.98
N LEU A 201 -16.38 -15.24 -7.42
CA LEU A 201 -15.81 -14.72 -6.18
C LEU A 201 -15.69 -15.78 -5.05
N ASP A 202 -16.77 -16.48 -4.74
CA ASP A 202 -16.83 -17.43 -3.61
C ASP A 202 -16.15 -18.78 -3.89
N THR A 203 -15.69 -19.02 -5.13
CA THR A 203 -15.08 -20.27 -5.57
C THR A 203 -13.56 -20.22 -5.62
N ILE A 204 -12.97 -19.02 -5.57
CA ILE A 204 -11.52 -18.82 -5.66
C ILE A 204 -10.85 -19.40 -4.40
N PRO A 205 -9.86 -20.29 -4.55
CA PRO A 205 -9.07 -20.79 -3.43
C PRO A 205 -8.27 -19.66 -2.76
N CYS A 206 -8.21 -19.70 -1.43
CA CYS A 206 -7.39 -18.81 -0.62
C CYS A 206 -6.21 -19.57 -0.01
N SER A 207 -5.04 -18.95 0.02
CA SER A 207 -3.89 -19.43 0.79
C SER A 207 -4.18 -19.34 2.28
N ILE A 208 -3.98 -20.44 3.00
CA ILE A 208 -4.14 -20.58 4.45
C ILE A 208 -2.83 -20.94 5.16
N GLY A 209 -1.74 -21.07 4.41
CA GLY A 209 -0.40 -21.33 4.94
C GLY A 209 0.63 -21.45 3.83
N GLN A 210 1.91 -21.37 4.19
CA GLN A 210 3.04 -21.53 3.29
C GLN A 210 4.01 -22.58 3.82
N ILE A 211 4.60 -23.34 2.89
CA ILE A 211 5.64 -24.31 3.20
C ILE A 211 6.92 -23.84 2.51
N GLY A 212 7.96 -23.57 3.29
CA GLY A 212 9.32 -23.36 2.78
C GLY A 212 10.16 -24.63 2.95
N ILE A 213 10.86 -25.05 1.91
CA ILE A 213 11.77 -26.21 1.94
C ILE A 213 13.18 -25.75 1.59
N VAL A 214 14.12 -26.03 2.48
CA VAL A 214 15.53 -25.67 2.29
C VAL A 214 16.22 -26.78 1.50
N ASP A 215 16.79 -26.46 0.34
CA ASP A 215 17.45 -27.46 -0.53
C ASP A 215 18.73 -28.03 0.11
N GLN A 216 19.48 -27.19 0.85
CA GLN A 216 20.74 -27.56 1.51
C GLN A 216 20.75 -27.19 3.00
N PRO A 217 19.98 -27.93 3.84
CA PRO A 217 19.96 -27.71 5.28
C PRO A 217 21.31 -28.08 5.91
N GLY A 218 21.68 -27.41 7.01
CA GLY A 218 22.75 -27.89 7.88
C GLY A 218 22.41 -29.23 8.53
N GLU A 219 23.42 -29.93 9.06
CA GLU A 219 23.30 -31.31 9.58
C GLU A 219 22.24 -31.46 10.71
N ASN A 220 21.94 -30.38 11.43
CA ASN A 220 20.96 -30.33 12.51
C ASN A 220 19.77 -29.39 12.22
N ASP A 221 19.64 -28.87 11.02
CA ASP A 221 18.61 -27.88 10.70
C ASP A 221 17.29 -28.55 10.30
N PHE A 222 16.19 -27.80 10.38
CA PHE A 222 14.90 -28.22 9.81
C PHE A 222 14.96 -28.17 8.28
N GLN A 223 14.29 -29.14 7.65
CA GLN A 223 14.23 -29.24 6.19
C GLN A 223 13.01 -28.50 5.62
N ALA A 224 11.93 -28.43 6.39
CA ALA A 224 10.68 -27.81 5.98
C ALA A 224 10.15 -26.90 7.10
N PHE A 225 9.56 -25.79 6.72
CA PHE A 225 8.93 -24.82 7.60
C PHE A 225 7.50 -24.58 7.15
N LEU A 226 6.53 -24.77 8.05
CA LEU A 226 5.15 -24.38 7.81
C LEU A 226 4.89 -23.06 8.52
N SER A 227 4.45 -22.04 7.80
CA SER A 227 4.12 -20.74 8.36
C SER A 227 2.73 -20.24 7.95
N GLY A 228 2.12 -19.41 8.80
CA GLY A 228 0.83 -18.79 8.55
C GLY A 228 0.35 -17.95 9.75
N LEU A 229 -0.73 -17.19 9.56
CA LEU A 229 -1.34 -16.40 10.63
C LEU A 229 -1.92 -17.33 11.70
N GLU A 230 -1.70 -17.04 12.98
CA GLU A 230 -2.21 -17.89 14.06
C GLU A 230 -3.74 -17.77 14.24
N ASP A 231 -4.47 -18.50 13.42
CA ASP A 231 -5.93 -18.60 13.43
C ASP A 231 -6.40 -20.04 13.11
N GLU A 232 -7.72 -20.22 12.94
CA GLU A 232 -8.30 -21.53 12.61
C GLU A 232 -7.81 -22.07 11.25
N SER A 233 -7.46 -21.17 10.31
CA SER A 233 -7.00 -21.55 8.98
C SER A 233 -5.60 -22.17 9.02
N PHE A 234 -4.70 -21.66 9.87
CA PHE A 234 -3.38 -22.24 10.05
C PHE A 234 -3.41 -23.63 10.69
N GLN A 235 -4.32 -23.87 11.64
CA GLN A 235 -4.51 -25.22 12.17
C GLN A 235 -4.97 -26.18 11.07
N GLY A 236 -5.89 -25.75 10.20
CA GLY A 236 -6.29 -26.51 9.02
C GLY A 236 -5.14 -26.78 8.04
N ALA A 237 -4.26 -25.81 7.84
CA ALA A 237 -3.06 -25.94 7.00
C ALA A 237 -2.07 -26.95 7.59
N ARG A 238 -1.85 -26.90 8.91
CA ARG A 238 -1.02 -27.84 9.66
C ARG A 238 -1.54 -29.27 9.57
N ASP A 239 -2.83 -29.46 9.86
CA ASP A 239 -3.46 -30.78 9.82
C ASP A 239 -3.33 -31.39 8.41
N LEU A 240 -3.53 -30.58 7.37
CA LEU A 240 -3.35 -31.02 5.99
C LEU A 240 -1.90 -31.44 5.71
N PHE A 241 -0.94 -30.58 6.02
CA PHE A 241 0.48 -30.85 5.79
C PHE A 241 0.94 -32.13 6.52
N GLU A 242 0.69 -32.21 7.83
CA GLU A 242 1.07 -33.37 8.64
C GLU A 242 0.39 -34.65 8.15
N SER A 243 -0.86 -34.59 7.70
CA SER A 243 -1.55 -35.76 7.14
C SER A 243 -0.89 -36.28 5.85
N CYS A 244 -0.39 -35.38 5.00
CA CYS A 244 0.29 -35.72 3.75
C CYS A 244 1.66 -36.37 4.00
N VAL A 245 2.38 -35.94 5.03
CA VAL A 245 3.82 -36.24 5.18
C VAL A 245 4.17 -36.95 6.49
N SER A 246 3.17 -37.42 7.25
CA SER A 246 3.35 -38.05 8.58
C SER A 246 4.42 -39.13 8.65
N GLU A 247 4.59 -39.95 7.60
CA GLU A 247 5.63 -40.98 7.54
C GLU A 247 7.07 -40.45 7.39
N LEU A 248 7.22 -39.18 7.02
CA LEU A 248 8.51 -38.52 6.78
C LEU A 248 8.96 -37.63 7.94
N ILE A 249 8.05 -37.29 8.86
CA ILE A 249 8.35 -36.41 10.00
C ILE A 249 9.13 -37.20 11.05
N GLU A 250 10.38 -36.83 11.29
CA GLU A 250 11.21 -37.39 12.36
C GLU A 250 10.99 -36.65 13.68
N SER A 251 10.87 -35.33 13.59
CA SER A 251 10.61 -34.43 14.73
C SER A 251 10.07 -33.09 14.23
N GLN A 252 9.43 -32.35 15.13
CA GLN A 252 8.94 -30.99 14.87
C GLN A 252 9.20 -30.10 16.07
N GLU A 253 9.39 -28.82 15.81
CA GLU A 253 9.54 -27.78 16.83
C GLU A 253 8.77 -26.54 16.40
N GLU A 254 7.99 -25.97 17.32
CA GLU A 254 7.35 -24.68 17.07
C GLU A 254 8.41 -23.60 17.26
N GLU A 255 8.71 -22.89 16.17
CA GLU A 255 9.48 -21.66 16.27
C GLU A 255 8.56 -20.60 16.86
N GLY A 256 9.08 -19.78 17.77
CA GLY A 256 8.28 -18.79 18.49
C GLY A 256 7.52 -17.83 17.57
N GLU A 257 6.57 -17.10 18.15
CA GLU A 257 5.78 -16.10 17.43
C GLU A 257 6.67 -14.99 16.84
N ASP A 258 6.52 -14.69 15.54
CA ASP A 258 7.18 -13.55 14.91
C ASP A 258 6.19 -12.39 14.75
N LEU A 259 6.31 -11.40 15.62
CA LEU A 259 5.49 -10.18 15.57
C LEU A 259 5.87 -9.23 14.43
N ARG A 260 7.02 -9.43 13.75
CA ARG A 260 7.43 -8.55 12.64
C ARG A 260 6.53 -8.70 11.41
N PHE A 261 5.84 -9.82 11.30
CA PHE A 261 4.92 -10.13 10.19
C PHE A 261 3.47 -10.25 10.68
N ALA A 262 3.19 -9.80 11.90
CA ALA A 262 1.86 -9.88 12.47
C ALA A 262 0.85 -8.98 11.73
N THR A 263 -0.40 -9.35 11.84
CA THR A 263 -1.54 -8.60 11.27
C THR A 263 -2.50 -8.23 12.39
N SER A 264 -3.15 -7.08 12.30
CA SER A 264 -4.23 -6.73 13.24
C SER A 264 -5.37 -7.77 13.21
N ARG A 265 -5.81 -8.21 14.40
CA ARG A 265 -6.98 -9.08 14.61
C ARG A 265 -8.23 -8.54 13.93
N GLU A 266 -8.42 -7.23 13.94
CA GLU A 266 -9.59 -6.57 13.35
C GLU A 266 -9.53 -6.51 11.82
N GLN A 267 -8.32 -6.52 11.26
CA GLN A 267 -8.11 -6.41 9.81
C GLN A 267 -8.01 -7.78 9.13
N ALA A 268 -7.57 -8.81 9.85
CA ALA A 268 -7.38 -10.15 9.30
C ALA A 268 -8.60 -10.73 8.56
N PRO A 269 -9.86 -10.56 9.01
CA PRO A 269 -11.03 -11.05 8.28
C PRO A 269 -11.22 -10.45 6.89
N MET A 270 -10.61 -9.29 6.62
CA MET A 270 -10.67 -8.61 5.32
C MET A 270 -9.48 -8.96 4.43
N LEU A 271 -8.40 -9.52 4.98
CA LEU A 271 -7.26 -9.96 4.18
C LEU A 271 -7.60 -11.23 3.42
N PHE A 272 -7.04 -11.34 2.22
CA PHE A 272 -7.15 -12.52 1.39
C PHE A 272 -5.89 -12.65 0.54
N THR A 273 -5.47 -13.88 0.27
CA THR A 273 -4.39 -14.19 -0.66
C THR A 273 -4.90 -15.27 -1.57
N TRP A 274 -5.36 -14.87 -2.75
CA TRP A 274 -5.97 -15.80 -3.70
C TRP A 274 -4.94 -16.56 -4.51
N HIS A 275 -5.32 -17.77 -4.89
CA HIS A 275 -4.62 -18.55 -5.89
C HIS A 275 -5.50 -18.67 -7.14
N PHE A 276 -5.07 -18.01 -8.22
CA PHE A 276 -5.73 -18.04 -9.51
C PHE A 276 -5.14 -19.12 -10.42
N PRO A 277 -5.93 -19.68 -11.36
CA PRO A 277 -5.39 -20.44 -12.49
C PRO A 277 -4.39 -19.60 -13.29
N ASP A 278 -3.29 -20.21 -13.74
CA ASP A 278 -2.21 -19.56 -14.50
C ASP A 278 -2.72 -18.85 -15.76
N LYS A 279 -3.75 -19.39 -16.40
CA LYS A 279 -4.33 -18.83 -17.63
C LYS A 279 -5.47 -17.84 -17.41
N LEU A 280 -5.84 -17.54 -16.17
CA LEU A 280 -6.89 -16.55 -15.90
C LEU A 280 -6.37 -15.15 -16.28
N PRO A 281 -7.04 -14.43 -17.21
CA PRO A 281 -6.56 -13.12 -17.64
C PRO A 281 -6.44 -12.14 -16.47
N VAL A 282 -5.39 -11.30 -16.49
CA VAL A 282 -5.13 -10.30 -15.44
C VAL A 282 -6.35 -9.39 -15.22
N ILE A 283 -7.04 -8.98 -16.29
CA ILE A 283 -8.25 -8.16 -16.16
C ILE A 283 -9.36 -8.85 -15.36
N ARG A 284 -9.47 -10.18 -15.45
CA ARG A 284 -10.45 -10.96 -14.69
C ARG A 284 -10.05 -11.05 -13.22
N GLN A 285 -8.75 -11.21 -12.94
CA GLN A 285 -8.22 -11.19 -11.57
C GLN A 285 -8.56 -9.85 -10.89
N SER A 286 -8.23 -8.72 -11.51
CA SER A 286 -8.52 -7.38 -10.97
C SER A 286 -10.01 -7.13 -10.76
N GLN A 287 -10.88 -7.60 -11.66
CA GLN A 287 -12.34 -7.51 -11.48
C GLN A 287 -12.85 -8.32 -10.28
N LEU A 288 -12.29 -9.50 -10.04
CA LEU A 288 -12.64 -10.32 -8.89
C LEU A 288 -12.16 -9.66 -7.60
N GLU A 289 -10.94 -9.11 -7.60
CA GLU A 289 -10.36 -8.41 -6.44
C GLU A 289 -11.17 -7.16 -6.10
N GLU A 290 -11.57 -6.36 -7.08
CA GLU A 290 -12.45 -5.19 -6.87
C GLU A 290 -13.80 -5.61 -6.25
N ARG A 291 -14.39 -6.70 -6.72
CA ARG A 291 -15.63 -7.25 -6.12
C ARG A 291 -15.39 -7.71 -4.68
N ARG A 292 -14.23 -8.31 -4.37
CA ARG A 292 -13.87 -8.70 -3.00
C ARG A 292 -13.69 -7.50 -2.10
N TRP A 293 -12.99 -6.47 -2.55
CA TRP A 293 -12.85 -5.22 -1.80
C TRP A 293 -14.19 -4.53 -1.55
N THR A 294 -15.06 -4.52 -2.57
CA THR A 294 -16.44 -4.06 -2.40
C THR A 294 -17.17 -4.86 -1.32
N GLN A 295 -17.08 -6.20 -1.33
CA GLN A 295 -17.65 -7.05 -0.28
C GLN A 295 -17.05 -6.76 1.11
N ASN A 296 -15.73 -6.55 1.19
CA ASN A 296 -15.06 -6.19 2.44
C ASN A 296 -15.64 -4.90 3.03
N VAL A 297 -15.77 -3.85 2.21
CA VAL A 297 -16.26 -2.52 2.64
C VAL A 297 -17.78 -2.52 2.90
N ASP A 298 -18.54 -3.27 2.08
CA ASP A 298 -20.00 -3.21 2.14
C ASP A 298 -20.65 -4.22 3.08
N GLU A 299 -20.02 -5.36 3.31
CA GLU A 299 -20.59 -6.49 4.05
C GLU A 299 -19.75 -6.93 5.24
N ILE A 300 -18.42 -7.05 5.10
CA ILE A 300 -17.57 -7.59 6.17
C ILE A 300 -17.29 -6.53 7.24
N TRP A 301 -16.56 -5.46 6.88
CA TRP A 301 -16.16 -4.39 7.80
C TRP A 301 -17.32 -3.80 8.61
N PRO A 302 -18.51 -3.52 8.02
CA PRO A 302 -19.63 -2.95 8.77
C PRO A 302 -20.13 -3.82 9.93
N ASN A 303 -19.78 -5.10 9.94
CA ASN A 303 -20.19 -6.10 10.93
C ASN A 303 -19.05 -6.57 11.83
N LEU A 304 -17.81 -6.10 11.63
CA LEU A 304 -16.68 -6.42 12.50
C LEU A 304 -16.79 -5.67 13.83
N SER A 305 -16.53 -6.34 14.94
CA SER A 305 -16.39 -5.70 16.26
C SER A 305 -15.07 -4.94 16.31
N LEU A 306 -15.14 -3.62 16.54
CA LEU A 306 -13.95 -2.75 16.57
C LEU A 306 -13.69 -2.25 18.00
N ALA A 307 -12.45 -2.36 18.48
CA ALA A 307 -12.01 -1.91 19.80
C ALA A 307 -12.23 -0.40 19.98
N GLY A 308 -11.93 0.40 18.94
CA GLY A 308 -12.18 1.84 18.91
C GLY A 308 -13.66 2.21 19.09
N LEU A 309 -14.58 1.30 18.79
CA LEU A 309 -16.03 1.47 19.00
C LEU A 309 -16.52 0.79 20.30
N GLY A 310 -15.60 0.41 21.19
CA GLY A 310 -15.91 -0.29 22.43
C GLY A 310 -16.42 -1.73 22.20
N GLY A 311 -15.95 -2.39 21.14
CA GLY A 311 -16.35 -3.75 20.77
C GLY A 311 -17.70 -3.83 20.04
N LYS A 312 -18.25 -2.69 19.60
CA LYS A 312 -19.39 -2.64 18.69
C LYS A 312 -18.91 -2.69 17.23
N SER A 313 -19.80 -3.10 16.34
CA SER A 313 -19.61 -2.94 14.90
C SER A 313 -19.98 -1.54 14.40
N PRO A 314 -19.47 -1.10 13.24
CA PRO A 314 -19.90 0.14 12.60
C PRO A 314 -21.43 0.23 12.42
N ASN A 315 -22.10 -0.89 12.10
CA ASN A 315 -23.56 -0.95 12.03
C ASN A 315 -24.25 -0.73 13.38
N GLU A 316 -23.67 -1.20 14.48
CA GLU A 316 -24.20 -1.01 15.83
C GLU A 316 -23.90 0.39 16.40
N ALA A 317 -22.80 1.01 15.97
CA ALA A 317 -22.43 2.38 16.33
C ALA A 317 -23.19 3.45 15.52
N ARG A 318 -23.77 3.05 14.38
CA ARG A 318 -24.54 3.92 13.49
C ARG A 318 -25.61 4.71 14.25
N GLY A 319 -25.55 6.04 14.17
CA GLY A 319 -26.52 6.95 14.79
C GLY A 319 -26.39 7.09 16.32
N ASP A 320 -25.41 6.46 16.95
CA ASP A 320 -25.07 6.70 18.37
C ASP A 320 -24.18 7.95 18.46
N ALA A 321 -24.74 9.05 18.96
CA ALA A 321 -24.04 10.33 19.08
C ALA A 321 -22.78 10.23 19.96
N SER A 322 -22.70 9.27 20.90
CA SER A 322 -21.51 9.07 21.72
C SER A 322 -20.35 8.39 20.97
N LEU A 323 -20.66 7.75 19.84
CA LEU A 323 -19.70 7.04 18.99
C LEU A 323 -19.50 7.74 17.64
N GLU A 324 -20.05 8.94 17.43
CA GLU A 324 -19.90 9.65 16.17
C GLU A 324 -18.41 9.91 15.83
N ILE A 325 -17.63 10.43 16.77
CA ILE A 325 -16.19 10.68 16.58
C ILE A 325 -15.42 9.36 16.38
N PRO A 326 -15.55 8.34 17.26
CA PRO A 326 -14.94 7.03 17.05
C PRO A 326 -15.29 6.36 15.72
N LEU A 327 -16.53 6.47 15.25
CA LEU A 327 -16.99 5.87 14.00
C LEU A 327 -16.43 6.61 12.78
N ARG A 328 -16.36 7.94 12.83
CA ARG A 328 -15.66 8.73 11.80
C ARG A 328 -14.18 8.38 11.72
N ALA A 329 -13.52 8.19 12.86
CA ALA A 329 -12.13 7.75 12.92
C ALA A 329 -11.96 6.33 12.35
N ALA A 330 -12.86 5.40 12.68
CA ALA A 330 -12.83 4.04 12.14
C ALA A 330 -12.96 4.01 10.61
N ILE A 331 -13.71 4.95 10.01
CA ILE A 331 -13.76 5.11 8.54
C ILE A 331 -12.39 5.51 7.98
N TYR A 332 -11.65 6.40 8.63
CA TYR A 332 -10.28 6.76 8.23
C TYR A 332 -9.28 5.61 8.45
N VAL A 333 -9.47 4.80 9.49
CA VAL A 333 -8.68 3.59 9.72
C VAL A 333 -8.92 2.56 8.59
N LEU A 334 -10.18 2.40 8.17
CA LEU A 334 -10.52 1.58 6.99
C LEU A 334 -9.91 2.15 5.72
N ASP A 335 -9.98 3.47 5.51
CA ASP A 335 -9.38 4.15 4.36
C ASP A 335 -7.87 3.91 4.29
N ALA A 336 -7.16 4.08 5.41
CA ALA A 336 -5.73 3.80 5.48
C ALA A 336 -5.41 2.31 5.25
N PHE A 337 -6.28 1.39 5.67
CA PHE A 337 -6.13 -0.04 5.37
C PHE A 337 -6.33 -0.33 3.88
N CYS A 338 -7.37 0.23 3.26
CA CYS A 338 -7.65 0.05 1.84
C CYS A 338 -6.53 0.66 0.98
N ASP A 339 -6.07 1.89 1.27
CA ASP A 339 -5.00 2.58 0.52
C ASP A 339 -3.71 1.75 0.50
N ARG A 340 -3.30 1.20 1.65
CA ARG A 340 -2.13 0.31 1.76
C ARG A 340 -2.25 -0.97 0.92
N ASN A 341 -3.47 -1.40 0.63
CA ASN A 341 -3.77 -2.56 -0.19
C ASN A 341 -4.19 -2.18 -1.63
N GLY A 342 -3.94 -0.93 -2.06
CA GLY A 342 -4.22 -0.47 -3.41
C GLY A 342 -5.71 -0.27 -3.73
N HIS A 343 -6.57 -0.19 -2.72
CA HIS A 343 -8.00 0.05 -2.89
C HIS A 343 -8.40 1.43 -2.36
N LEU A 344 -9.24 2.15 -3.10
CA LEU A 344 -9.70 3.48 -2.71
C LEU A 344 -11.18 3.45 -2.34
N ILE A 345 -11.54 4.11 -1.24
CA ILE A 345 -12.92 4.19 -0.77
C ILE A 345 -13.39 5.65 -0.77
N ASP A 346 -14.70 5.84 -0.96
CA ASP A 346 -15.32 7.16 -0.83
C ASP A 346 -15.72 7.39 0.64
N ILE A 347 -14.86 8.11 1.36
CA ILE A 347 -15.09 8.49 2.77
C ILE A 347 -16.42 9.24 2.93
N LYS A 348 -16.81 10.10 1.98
CA LYS A 348 -18.07 10.87 2.10
C LYS A 348 -19.28 9.97 1.95
N ALA A 349 -19.24 9.03 1.00
CA ALA A 349 -20.29 8.02 0.83
C ALA A 349 -20.40 7.11 2.07
N LEU A 350 -19.27 6.73 2.68
CA LEU A 350 -19.27 5.97 3.92
C LEU A 350 -19.83 6.78 5.09
N CYS A 351 -19.46 8.05 5.26
CA CYS A 351 -20.05 8.92 6.27
C CYS A 351 -21.58 9.00 6.11
N GLU A 352 -22.08 9.16 4.89
CA GLU A 352 -23.52 9.15 4.59
C GLU A 352 -24.16 7.80 4.96
N LYS A 353 -23.55 6.68 4.54
CA LYS A 353 -24.00 5.31 4.85
C LYS A 353 -24.16 5.11 6.36
N PHE A 354 -23.17 5.54 7.15
CA PHE A 354 -23.14 5.38 8.60
C PHE A 354 -23.78 6.54 9.39
N GLN A 355 -24.42 7.49 8.70
CA GLN A 355 -25.13 8.63 9.32
C GLN A 355 -24.25 9.45 10.28
N VAL A 356 -22.98 9.65 9.91
CA VAL A 356 -22.04 10.52 10.63
C VAL A 356 -21.71 11.74 9.78
N ALA A 357 -21.24 12.82 10.40
CA ALA A 357 -20.86 14.02 9.67
C ALA A 357 -19.72 13.73 8.66
N PRO A 358 -19.84 14.18 7.40
CA PRO A 358 -18.73 14.11 6.46
C PRO A 358 -17.60 15.06 6.89
N PRO A 359 -16.35 14.80 6.47
CA PRO A 359 -15.22 15.69 6.74
C PRO A 359 -15.51 17.12 6.27
N GLN A 360 -15.28 18.09 7.16
CA GLN A 360 -15.61 19.49 6.86
C GLN A 360 -14.49 20.13 6.01
N PRO A 361 -14.76 20.67 4.81
CA PRO A 361 -13.72 21.31 4.00
C PRO A 361 -13.05 22.48 4.72
N ILE A 362 -11.74 22.66 4.49
CA ILE A 362 -11.00 23.82 4.97
C ILE A 362 -11.20 24.97 3.97
N GLU A 363 -11.73 26.09 4.46
CA GLU A 363 -11.91 27.31 3.66
C GLU A 363 -10.57 27.79 3.07
N THR A 364 -10.55 28.02 1.76
CA THR A 364 -9.34 28.43 1.06
C THR A 364 -8.96 29.89 1.38
N LYS A 365 -7.75 30.11 1.90
CA LYS A 365 -7.19 31.43 2.22
C LYS A 365 -5.79 31.60 1.65
N PRO A 366 -5.31 32.82 1.35
CA PRO A 366 -3.96 33.01 0.82
C PRO A 366 -2.83 32.58 1.77
N ASP A 367 -3.07 32.62 3.07
CA ASP A 367 -2.11 32.40 4.16
C ASP A 367 -2.29 31.05 4.88
N LEU A 368 -2.89 30.06 4.21
CA LEU A 368 -3.00 28.71 4.75
C LEU A 368 -1.62 28.15 5.15
N PRO A 369 -1.45 27.63 6.37
CA PRO A 369 -0.15 27.12 6.84
C PRO A 369 0.07 25.67 6.34
N LEU A 370 0.05 25.48 5.03
CA LEU A 370 0.13 24.18 4.35
C LEU A 370 1.33 23.33 4.79
N GLN A 371 2.42 23.97 5.20
CA GLN A 371 3.63 23.30 5.70
C GLN A 371 3.43 22.58 7.03
N THR A 372 2.40 22.98 7.77
CA THR A 372 2.07 22.43 9.10
C THR A 372 0.91 21.47 9.07
N TYR A 373 0.24 21.35 7.92
CA TYR A 373 -0.93 20.51 7.80
C TYR A 373 -0.56 19.02 7.84
N SER A 374 -1.33 18.28 8.63
CA SER A 374 -1.34 16.82 8.59
C SER A 374 -1.94 16.34 7.27
N VAL A 375 -1.78 15.05 6.96
CA VAL A 375 -2.36 14.48 5.73
C VAL A 375 -3.89 14.57 5.74
N MET A 376 -4.52 14.33 6.89
CA MET A 376 -5.98 14.45 7.03
C MET A 376 -6.47 15.89 6.81
N GLN A 377 -5.70 16.90 7.24
CA GLN A 377 -5.99 18.31 6.94
C GLN A 377 -5.80 18.62 5.45
N LEU A 378 -4.77 18.07 4.81
CA LEU A 378 -4.57 18.22 3.35
C LEU A 378 -5.74 17.61 2.56
N HIS A 379 -6.27 16.45 2.96
CA HIS A 379 -7.42 15.80 2.31
C HIS A 379 -8.71 16.65 2.37
N ARG A 380 -8.77 17.64 3.27
CA ARG A 380 -9.92 18.54 3.43
C ARG A 380 -9.79 19.85 2.63
N LEU A 381 -8.69 20.05 1.91
CA LEU A 381 -8.50 21.22 1.05
C LEU A 381 -9.45 21.18 -0.15
N ILE A 382 -9.96 22.35 -0.55
CA ILE A 382 -10.76 22.49 -1.76
C ILE A 382 -9.80 22.74 -2.94
N ILE A 383 -9.30 21.65 -3.54
CA ILE A 383 -8.25 21.67 -4.57
C ILE A 383 -8.51 22.70 -5.70
N PRO A 384 -9.72 22.81 -6.28
CA PRO A 384 -9.99 23.79 -7.35
C PRO A 384 -9.90 25.27 -6.90
N GLU A 385 -9.99 25.56 -5.60
CA GLU A 385 -9.95 26.92 -5.06
C GLU A 385 -8.54 27.38 -4.67
N LEU A 386 -7.58 26.45 -4.54
CA LEU A 386 -6.20 26.78 -4.17
C LEU A 386 -5.57 27.74 -5.20
N SER A 387 -4.66 28.60 -4.76
CA SER A 387 -3.80 29.35 -5.70
C SER A 387 -2.80 28.41 -6.38
N ASP A 388 -2.20 28.84 -7.49
CA ASP A 388 -1.20 28.03 -8.22
C ASP A 388 0.04 27.72 -7.36
N GLU A 389 0.44 28.64 -6.49
CA GLU A 389 1.54 28.44 -5.55
C GLU A 389 1.18 27.39 -4.48
N GLN A 390 -0.03 27.49 -3.94
CA GLN A 390 -0.55 26.53 -2.97
C GLN A 390 -0.72 25.14 -3.59
N LEU A 391 -1.24 25.05 -4.80
CA LEU A 391 -1.43 23.79 -5.51
C LEU A 391 -0.09 23.08 -5.76
N LEU A 392 0.94 23.81 -6.23
CA LEU A 392 2.28 23.24 -6.43
C LEU A 392 2.93 22.81 -5.11
N TYR A 393 2.68 23.54 -4.03
CA TYR A 393 3.13 23.14 -2.71
C TYR A 393 2.48 21.83 -2.27
N VAL A 394 1.15 21.73 -2.39
CA VAL A 394 0.38 20.52 -2.07
C VAL A 394 0.85 19.36 -2.95
N LEU A 395 1.05 19.56 -4.25
CA LEU A 395 1.56 18.53 -5.15
C LEU A 395 2.87 17.90 -4.66
N ASN A 396 3.84 18.73 -4.24
CA ASN A 396 5.11 18.21 -3.70
C ASN A 396 4.91 17.40 -2.41
N ARG A 397 3.96 17.79 -1.56
CA ARG A 397 3.60 17.03 -0.36
C ARG A 397 2.96 15.70 -0.71
N VAL A 398 2.01 15.68 -1.65
CA VAL A 398 1.24 14.49 -1.99
C VAL A 398 2.04 13.45 -2.76
N LEU A 399 3.01 13.89 -3.57
CA LEU A 399 3.98 13.00 -4.21
C LEU A 399 4.85 12.22 -3.21
N LEU A 400 5.02 12.72 -1.98
CA LEU A 400 5.72 12.00 -0.91
C LEU A 400 4.76 11.10 -0.13
N ILE A 401 3.54 11.56 0.11
CA ILE A 401 2.53 10.83 0.91
C ILE A 401 2.03 9.58 0.17
N HIS A 402 1.98 9.58 -1.17
CA HIS A 402 1.53 8.45 -2.00
C HIS A 402 0.10 7.95 -1.75
N HIS A 403 -0.79 8.77 -1.17
CA HIS A 403 -2.22 8.42 -1.07
C HIS A 403 -2.89 8.52 -2.47
N GLY A 404 -3.36 7.39 -3.01
CA GLY A 404 -3.69 7.27 -4.44
C GLY A 404 -4.79 8.21 -4.92
N GLY A 405 -5.90 8.29 -4.18
CA GLY A 405 -7.04 9.12 -4.54
C GLY A 405 -6.73 10.62 -4.47
N PHE A 406 -5.98 11.03 -3.44
CA PHE A 406 -5.62 12.44 -3.27
C PHE A 406 -4.56 12.90 -4.29
N LEU A 407 -3.61 12.02 -4.62
CA LEU A 407 -2.63 12.27 -5.67
C LEU A 407 -3.30 12.44 -7.03
N HIS A 408 -4.30 11.61 -7.34
CA HIS A 408 -5.10 11.76 -8.55
C HIS A 408 -5.71 13.17 -8.64
N ASP A 409 -6.52 13.58 -7.66
CA ASP A 409 -7.20 14.88 -7.68
C ASP A 409 -6.24 16.08 -7.85
N VAL A 410 -5.10 16.05 -7.16
CA VAL A 410 -4.10 17.13 -7.23
C VAL A 410 -3.38 17.18 -8.59
N LEU A 411 -3.04 16.03 -9.18
CA LEU A 411 -2.42 15.97 -10.50
C LEU A 411 -3.37 16.45 -11.61
N ILE A 412 -4.66 16.08 -11.52
CA ILE A 412 -5.70 16.56 -12.45
C ILE A 412 -5.75 18.08 -12.44
N GLU A 413 -5.87 18.68 -11.26
CA GLU A 413 -5.97 20.13 -11.15
C GLU A 413 -4.69 20.83 -11.62
N ALA A 414 -3.52 20.28 -11.29
CA ALA A 414 -2.24 20.84 -11.72
C ALA A 414 -2.08 20.84 -13.25
N LEU A 415 -2.55 19.79 -13.94
CA LEU A 415 -2.56 19.72 -15.40
C LEU A 415 -3.55 20.70 -16.04
N ASN A 416 -4.70 20.91 -15.41
CA ASN A 416 -5.75 21.80 -15.93
C ASN A 416 -5.35 23.28 -15.90
N ARG A 417 -4.29 23.64 -15.15
CA ARG A 417 -3.81 25.02 -15.01
C ARG A 417 -2.50 25.25 -15.76
N PRO A 418 -2.46 26.09 -16.82
CA PRO A 418 -1.24 26.33 -17.61
C PRO A 418 -0.01 26.75 -16.77
N SER A 419 -0.22 27.60 -15.77
CA SER A 419 0.81 28.11 -14.85
C SER A 419 1.42 27.04 -13.92
N CYS A 420 0.69 25.95 -13.67
CA CYS A 420 1.16 24.80 -12.91
C CYS A 420 1.70 23.71 -13.85
N SER A 421 0.99 23.45 -14.95
CA SER A 421 1.33 22.38 -15.88
C SER A 421 2.66 22.59 -16.61
N ASP A 422 3.14 23.83 -16.70
CA ASP A 422 4.49 24.16 -17.21
C ASP A 422 5.61 23.92 -16.17
N LYS A 423 5.26 23.71 -14.91
CA LYS A 423 6.21 23.49 -13.79
C LYS A 423 6.28 22.04 -13.34
N VAL A 424 5.36 21.19 -13.79
CA VAL A 424 5.36 19.75 -13.50
C VAL A 424 5.96 18.98 -14.67
N ASP A 425 6.55 17.83 -14.37
CA ASP A 425 6.89 16.87 -15.42
C ASP A 425 5.60 16.23 -15.96
N ARG A 426 5.14 16.72 -17.11
CA ARG A 426 3.92 16.21 -17.75
C ARG A 426 4.03 14.74 -18.14
N GLU A 427 5.20 14.28 -18.56
CA GLU A 427 5.40 12.88 -18.95
C GLU A 427 5.21 11.97 -17.73
N ARG A 428 5.88 12.28 -16.63
CA ARG A 428 5.69 11.57 -15.36
C ARG A 428 4.26 11.70 -14.83
N THR A 429 3.63 12.86 -14.98
CA THR A 429 2.26 13.08 -14.51
C THR A 429 1.24 12.19 -15.24
N TYR A 430 1.28 12.15 -16.57
CA TYR A 430 0.41 11.24 -17.34
C TYR A 430 0.68 9.78 -17.01
N ASN A 431 1.94 9.45 -16.72
CA ASN A 431 2.34 8.09 -16.34
C ASN A 431 1.63 7.66 -15.06
N THR A 432 1.81 8.45 -14.01
CA THR A 432 1.20 8.23 -12.70
C THR A 432 -0.32 8.21 -12.78
N LEU A 433 -0.94 9.12 -13.55
CA LEU A 433 -2.40 9.11 -13.74
C LEU A 433 -2.91 7.85 -14.46
N SER A 434 -2.14 7.31 -15.42
CA SER A 434 -2.51 6.04 -16.09
C SER A 434 -2.42 4.83 -15.16
N GLU A 435 -1.44 4.83 -14.24
CA GLU A 435 -1.25 3.80 -13.21
C GLU A 435 -2.37 3.89 -12.15
N LEU A 436 -2.60 5.07 -11.57
CA LEU A 436 -3.70 5.29 -10.61
C LEU A 436 -5.09 4.96 -11.18
N ALA A 437 -5.32 5.15 -12.48
CA ALA A 437 -6.55 4.74 -13.14
C ALA A 437 -6.63 3.21 -13.32
N ARG A 438 -5.50 2.57 -13.65
CA ARG A 438 -5.42 1.10 -13.78
C ARG A 438 -5.67 0.43 -12.43
N ASP A 439 -5.07 0.95 -11.36
CA ASP A 439 -5.23 0.42 -10.01
C ASP A 439 -6.69 0.55 -9.51
N ARG A 440 -7.44 1.55 -10.02
CA ARG A 440 -8.88 1.71 -9.81
C ARG A 440 -9.76 0.93 -10.80
N ASN A 441 -9.16 0.10 -11.65
CA ASN A 441 -9.84 -0.63 -12.72
C ASN A 441 -10.63 0.26 -13.71
N ASP A 442 -10.28 1.55 -13.84
CA ASP A 442 -10.89 2.51 -14.79
C ASP A 442 -10.11 2.53 -16.11
N ARG A 443 -10.42 1.57 -16.99
CA ARG A 443 -9.75 1.42 -18.30
C ARG A 443 -9.92 2.63 -19.21
N ASP A 444 -11.09 3.27 -19.17
CA ASP A 444 -11.36 4.43 -20.03
C ASP A 444 -10.46 5.59 -19.62
N GLU A 445 -10.30 5.82 -18.33
CA GLU A 445 -9.36 6.81 -17.81
C GLU A 445 -7.90 6.43 -18.08
N THR A 446 -7.50 5.17 -17.89
CA THR A 446 -6.15 4.68 -18.20
C THR A 446 -5.76 4.97 -19.66
N TYR A 447 -6.62 4.59 -20.62
CA TYR A 447 -6.32 4.81 -22.05
C TYR A 447 -6.40 6.29 -22.43
N ARG A 448 -7.24 7.08 -21.77
CA ARG A 448 -7.27 8.53 -21.95
C ARG A 448 -5.92 9.15 -21.56
N TRP A 449 -5.35 8.80 -20.41
CA TRP A 449 -4.06 9.34 -19.98
C TRP A 449 -2.89 8.86 -20.81
N ILE A 450 -2.89 7.59 -21.24
CA ILE A 450 -1.90 7.11 -22.22
C ILE A 450 -1.95 7.95 -23.49
N LYS A 451 -3.13 8.23 -24.02
CA LYS A 451 -3.28 9.02 -25.24
C LYS A 451 -2.78 10.46 -25.05
N GLU A 452 -3.10 11.11 -23.95
CA GLU A 452 -2.57 12.45 -23.64
C GLU A 452 -1.04 12.44 -23.51
N GLY A 453 -0.48 11.39 -22.89
CA GLY A 453 0.96 11.14 -22.84
C GLY A 453 1.60 10.99 -24.23
N GLN A 454 0.98 10.21 -25.11
CA GLN A 454 1.40 10.05 -26.51
C GLN A 454 1.38 11.39 -27.27
N GLU A 455 0.31 12.19 -27.13
CA GLU A 455 0.21 13.48 -27.82
C GLU A 455 1.26 14.48 -27.30
N ASN A 456 1.47 14.54 -25.98
CA ASN A 456 2.51 15.37 -25.38
C ASN A 456 3.91 14.97 -25.88
N ALA A 457 4.22 13.67 -25.94
CA ALA A 457 5.51 13.14 -26.40
C ALA A 457 5.87 13.54 -27.84
N LYS A 458 4.88 13.70 -28.74
CA LYS A 458 5.13 14.10 -30.15
C LYS A 458 5.77 15.48 -30.29
N SER A 459 5.59 16.35 -29.30
CA SER A 459 6.09 17.73 -29.31
C SER A 459 7.45 17.90 -28.62
N GLN A 460 8.03 16.83 -28.08
CA GLN A 460 9.26 16.86 -27.28
C GLN A 460 10.49 16.40 -28.06
N ASP A 461 11.67 16.64 -27.48
CA ASP A 461 12.91 16.01 -27.94
C ASP A 461 12.82 14.48 -27.80
N GLN A 462 13.48 13.76 -28.71
CA GLN A 462 13.39 12.30 -28.81
C GLN A 462 11.94 11.78 -28.96
N ALA A 463 11.06 12.58 -29.58
CA ALA A 463 9.65 12.24 -29.79
C ALA A 463 9.40 10.81 -30.29
N PHE A 464 10.26 10.29 -31.17
CA PHE A 464 10.14 8.91 -31.64
C PHE A 464 10.23 7.90 -30.49
N GLU A 465 11.25 7.98 -29.65
CA GLU A 465 11.49 7.04 -28.54
C GLU A 465 10.37 7.17 -27.49
N LYS A 466 9.99 8.40 -27.14
CA LYS A 466 8.92 8.64 -26.15
C LYS A 466 7.56 8.13 -26.64
N VAL A 467 7.21 8.37 -27.90
CA VAL A 467 5.96 7.85 -28.49
C VAL A 467 5.96 6.32 -28.53
N VAL A 468 7.09 5.68 -28.86
CA VAL A 468 7.22 4.23 -28.79
C VAL A 468 6.92 3.73 -27.37
N ARG A 469 7.53 4.34 -26.33
CA ARG A 469 7.28 3.93 -24.93
C ARG A 469 5.80 3.97 -24.56
N TRP A 470 5.10 5.03 -24.95
CA TRP A 470 3.66 5.14 -24.68
C TRP A 470 2.81 4.15 -25.48
N GLU A 471 3.17 3.88 -26.74
CA GLU A 471 2.49 2.85 -27.55
C GLU A 471 2.74 1.43 -26.98
N MET A 472 3.93 1.18 -26.41
CA MET A 472 4.23 -0.08 -25.71
C MET A 472 3.48 -0.20 -24.39
N ARG A 473 3.32 0.89 -23.64
CA ARG A 473 2.49 0.92 -22.45
C ARG A 473 1.02 0.64 -22.77
N GLU A 474 0.50 1.23 -23.85
CA GLU A 474 -0.85 0.89 -24.34
C GLU A 474 -0.95 -0.60 -24.66
N LEU A 475 0.05 -1.17 -25.34
CA LEU A 475 0.07 -2.59 -25.68
C LEU A 475 0.05 -3.47 -24.44
N THR A 476 0.87 -3.18 -23.42
CA THR A 476 0.91 -3.94 -22.16
C THR A 476 -0.46 -3.94 -21.48
N PHE A 477 -1.10 -2.78 -21.31
CA PHE A 477 -2.42 -2.71 -20.66
C PHE A 477 -3.55 -3.30 -21.49
N ARG A 478 -3.43 -3.33 -22.83
CA ARG A 478 -4.40 -4.05 -23.66
C ARG A 478 -4.20 -5.57 -23.59
N ALA A 479 -2.96 -6.04 -23.43
CA ALA A 479 -2.64 -7.46 -23.34
C ALA A 479 -3.17 -8.12 -22.05
N GLU A 480 -3.39 -7.33 -20.99
CA GLU A 480 -4.08 -7.79 -19.76
C GLU A 480 -5.49 -8.34 -20.02
N ASP A 481 -6.11 -7.93 -21.12
CA ASP A 481 -7.38 -8.45 -21.63
C ASP A 481 -7.19 -9.05 -23.03
N PRO A 482 -6.96 -10.37 -23.15
CA PRO A 482 -6.86 -11.07 -24.43
C PRO A 482 -8.09 -10.88 -25.34
N GLY A 483 -9.24 -10.51 -24.77
CA GLY A 483 -10.48 -10.24 -25.49
C GLY A 483 -10.62 -8.80 -26.01
N ASP A 484 -9.67 -7.89 -25.73
CA ASP A 484 -9.78 -6.48 -26.14
C ASP A 484 -9.81 -6.37 -27.69
N PRO A 485 -10.91 -5.85 -28.28
CA PRO A 485 -11.05 -5.75 -29.73
C PRO A 485 -10.00 -4.83 -30.39
N ASN A 486 -9.31 -3.98 -29.62
CA ASN A 486 -8.29 -3.05 -30.12
C ASN A 486 -6.85 -3.57 -29.96
N LEU A 487 -6.63 -4.67 -29.25
CA LEU A 487 -5.29 -5.24 -29.02
C LEU A 487 -4.61 -5.66 -30.33
N MET A 488 -5.22 -6.56 -31.09
CA MET A 488 -4.63 -7.06 -32.34
C MET A 488 -4.49 -5.97 -33.42
N PRO A 489 -5.45 -5.05 -33.59
CA PRO A 489 -5.24 -3.86 -34.41
C PRO A 489 -4.04 -2.99 -33.97
N LEU A 490 -3.78 -2.85 -32.68
CA LEU A 490 -2.61 -2.15 -32.16
C LEU A 490 -1.32 -2.91 -32.50
N VAL A 491 -1.24 -4.21 -32.18
CA VAL A 491 -0.08 -5.07 -32.51
C VAL A 491 0.31 -4.93 -33.98
N ASN A 492 -0.65 -5.13 -34.89
CA ASN A 492 -0.40 -5.03 -36.33
C ASN A 492 0.14 -3.66 -36.75
N ARG A 493 -0.41 -2.58 -36.18
CA ARG A 493 0.03 -1.21 -36.44
C ARG A 493 1.46 -0.98 -35.98
N LEU A 494 1.81 -1.43 -34.77
CA LEU A 494 3.13 -1.24 -34.19
C LEU A 494 4.19 -2.05 -34.94
N VAL A 495 3.90 -3.30 -35.27
CA VAL A 495 4.79 -4.18 -36.04
C VAL A 495 5.06 -3.59 -37.43
N GLN A 496 4.02 -3.15 -38.14
CA GLN A 496 4.20 -2.48 -39.45
C GLN A 496 5.05 -1.20 -39.36
N LYS A 497 4.91 -0.46 -38.26
CA LYS A 497 5.59 0.83 -38.04
C LYS A 497 7.05 0.66 -37.62
N TYR A 498 7.34 -0.33 -36.76
CA TYR A 498 8.62 -0.44 -36.06
C TYR A 498 9.49 -1.62 -36.44
N ALA A 499 8.93 -2.76 -36.87
CA ALA A 499 9.72 -3.98 -37.08
C ALA A 499 10.88 -3.79 -38.07
N LYS A 500 10.69 -2.97 -39.12
CA LYS A 500 11.77 -2.66 -40.09
C LYS A 500 12.89 -1.78 -39.54
N LYS A 501 12.61 -0.99 -38.50
CA LYS A 501 13.53 -0.03 -37.91
C LYS A 501 14.20 -0.55 -36.64
N LEU A 502 13.52 -1.48 -35.96
CA LEU A 502 13.89 -2.05 -34.68
C LEU A 502 13.62 -3.57 -34.75
N PRO A 503 14.53 -4.38 -35.31
CA PRO A 503 14.35 -5.83 -35.42
C PRO A 503 13.97 -6.50 -34.09
N GLN A 504 14.65 -6.11 -33.02
CA GLN A 504 14.41 -6.61 -31.65
C GLN A 504 13.01 -6.26 -31.07
N PHE A 505 12.26 -5.38 -31.73
CA PHE A 505 10.87 -5.06 -31.38
C PHE A 505 9.93 -6.26 -31.57
N VAL A 506 10.21 -7.07 -32.59
CA VAL A 506 9.39 -8.25 -32.94
C VAL A 506 9.45 -9.29 -31.83
N ASP A 507 10.66 -9.60 -31.35
CA ASP A 507 10.87 -10.57 -30.27
C ASP A 507 10.24 -10.10 -28.97
N TYR A 508 10.37 -8.79 -28.65
CA TYR A 508 9.75 -8.20 -27.48
C TYR A 508 8.22 -8.34 -27.50
N VAL A 509 7.57 -7.92 -28.60
CA VAL A 509 6.10 -8.02 -28.71
C VAL A 509 5.64 -9.47 -28.67
N THR A 510 6.39 -10.38 -29.28
CA THR A 510 6.09 -11.82 -29.25
C THR A 510 6.15 -12.37 -27.83
N THR A 511 7.22 -12.06 -27.10
CA THR A 511 7.42 -12.48 -25.71
C THR A 511 6.35 -11.89 -24.80
N LEU A 512 6.00 -10.61 -24.99
CA LEU A 512 4.94 -9.93 -24.24
C LEU A 512 3.60 -10.64 -24.43
N LEU A 513 3.17 -10.88 -25.68
CA LEU A 513 1.90 -11.54 -25.97
C LEU A 513 1.86 -12.95 -25.38
N GLN A 514 2.95 -13.72 -25.53
CA GLN A 514 3.07 -15.05 -24.94
C GLN A 514 3.01 -15.02 -23.41
N GLY A 515 3.59 -14.01 -22.76
CA GLY A 515 3.53 -13.80 -21.32
C GLY A 515 2.11 -13.58 -20.79
N TYR A 516 1.22 -13.03 -21.62
CA TYR A 516 -0.21 -12.89 -21.33
C TYR A 516 -1.07 -14.05 -21.89
N GLY A 517 -0.44 -15.13 -22.38
CA GLY A 517 -1.13 -16.29 -22.94
C GLY A 517 -1.82 -16.01 -24.29
N ILE A 518 -1.41 -14.97 -25.01
CA ILE A 518 -1.97 -14.58 -26.30
C ILE A 518 -1.11 -15.14 -27.43
N ASP A 519 -1.74 -15.87 -28.35
CA ASP A 519 -1.06 -16.36 -29.55
C ASP A 519 -0.63 -15.19 -30.45
N PRO A 520 0.68 -15.05 -30.75
CA PRO A 520 1.17 -14.05 -31.69
C PRO A 520 0.56 -14.26 -33.09
N PRO A 521 0.25 -13.18 -33.83
CA PRO A 521 -0.27 -13.33 -35.18
C PRO A 521 0.80 -13.94 -36.10
N ALA A 522 0.38 -14.79 -37.05
CA ALA A 522 1.31 -15.59 -37.87
C ALA A 522 2.42 -14.77 -38.56
N ASN A 523 2.08 -13.58 -39.06
CA ASN A 523 3.05 -12.68 -39.68
C ASN A 523 4.12 -12.15 -38.72
N LEU A 524 3.82 -12.07 -37.41
CA LEU A 524 4.79 -11.70 -36.39
C LEU A 524 5.68 -12.88 -36.03
N ALA A 525 5.09 -14.07 -35.86
CA ALA A 525 5.82 -15.30 -35.58
C ALA A 525 6.84 -15.63 -36.69
N GLU A 526 6.44 -15.51 -37.96
CA GLU A 526 7.34 -15.71 -39.12
C GLU A 526 8.51 -14.71 -39.15
N MET A 527 8.32 -13.49 -38.63
CA MET A 527 9.37 -12.46 -38.56
C MET A 527 10.35 -12.73 -37.41
N ALA A 528 9.86 -13.22 -36.26
CA ALA A 528 10.69 -13.59 -35.12
C ALA A 528 11.61 -14.79 -35.45
N GLU A 529 11.07 -15.79 -36.17
CA GLU A 529 11.84 -16.98 -36.58
C GLU A 529 12.97 -16.66 -37.58
N GLN A 530 12.89 -15.55 -38.33
CA GLN A 530 13.90 -15.16 -39.31
C GLN A 530 15.09 -14.40 -38.68
N ASP A 531 14.93 -13.82 -37.49
CA ASP A 531 15.91 -12.95 -36.84
C ASP A 531 16.56 -13.57 -35.58
N SER A 532 16.41 -14.89 -35.37
CA SER A 532 16.84 -15.62 -34.16
C SER A 532 18.36 -15.62 -33.91
N GLY A 533 18.89 -14.49 -33.44
CA GLY A 533 20.14 -14.38 -32.71
C GLY A 533 19.85 -14.56 -31.22
N SER A 534 20.55 -15.48 -30.56
CA SER A 534 20.40 -15.77 -29.13
C SER A 534 20.64 -14.53 -28.28
N PHE A 535 19.60 -13.97 -27.67
CA PHE A 535 19.69 -12.97 -26.61
C PHE A 535 19.02 -13.49 -25.35
N SER A 536 19.65 -13.23 -24.20
CA SER A 536 19.20 -13.73 -22.89
C SER A 536 17.83 -13.16 -22.55
N SER A 537 16.99 -14.02 -21.96
CA SER A 537 15.69 -13.68 -21.37
C SER A 537 15.85 -12.62 -20.26
N GLY A 538 15.78 -11.34 -20.62
CA GLY A 538 15.42 -10.29 -19.66
C GLY A 538 13.95 -10.46 -19.30
N GLY A 539 13.62 -10.38 -18.02
CA GLY A 539 12.26 -10.57 -17.52
C GLY A 539 11.23 -9.66 -18.22
N ILE A 540 9.95 -10.02 -18.11
CA ILE A 540 8.83 -9.21 -18.58
C ILE A 540 8.96 -7.83 -17.90
N TRP A 541 9.18 -6.78 -18.70
CA TRP A 541 9.34 -5.43 -18.19
C TRP A 541 8.08 -4.96 -17.47
N THR A 542 8.21 -4.62 -16.19
CA THR A 542 7.18 -3.97 -15.38
C THR A 542 7.31 -2.45 -15.55
N PRO A 543 6.24 -1.73 -15.91
CA PRO A 543 6.32 -0.28 -16.08
C PRO A 543 6.60 0.41 -14.73
N GLY A 544 7.82 0.91 -14.52
CA GLY A 544 8.25 1.58 -13.28
C GLY A 544 9.77 1.71 -13.11
N GLU A 545 10.55 0.86 -13.80
CA GLU A 545 12.02 0.97 -13.79
C GLU A 545 12.48 2.12 -14.70
N GLU A 546 13.09 3.15 -14.10
CA GLU A 546 13.90 4.11 -14.84
C GLU A 546 15.19 3.41 -15.33
N PRO A 547 15.60 3.62 -16.60
CA PRO A 547 16.84 3.02 -17.10
C PRO A 547 18.04 3.63 -16.37
N THR A 548 18.98 2.79 -15.93
CA THR A 548 20.33 3.26 -15.56
C THR A 548 20.98 3.90 -16.78
N ASP A 549 21.42 5.15 -16.63
CA ASP A 549 21.93 6.00 -17.71
C ASP A 549 23.15 5.36 -18.40
N SER A 550 22.93 4.59 -19.46
CA SER A 550 23.99 3.98 -20.26
C SER A 550 24.45 4.98 -21.31
N SER A 551 25.69 5.46 -21.19
CA SER A 551 26.29 6.54 -21.97
C SER A 551 26.63 6.22 -23.44
N GLU A 552 25.85 5.40 -24.14
CA GLU A 552 26.01 5.15 -25.57
C GLU A 552 24.71 5.37 -26.34
N LYS A 553 24.81 6.07 -27.48
CA LYS A 553 23.71 6.41 -28.42
C LYS A 553 23.12 5.17 -29.12
N LYS A 554 22.54 4.24 -28.37
CA LYS A 554 21.69 3.16 -28.89
C LYS A 554 20.25 3.44 -28.44
N ILE A 555 19.31 3.21 -29.35
CA ILE A 555 17.88 3.29 -29.05
C ILE A 555 17.58 2.19 -28.03
N TRP A 556 17.32 2.61 -26.79
CA TRP A 556 16.97 1.71 -25.70
C TRP A 556 15.55 1.15 -25.91
N LEU A 557 15.39 -0.16 -25.70
CA LEU A 557 14.10 -0.83 -25.65
C LEU A 557 13.93 -1.51 -24.30
N PRO A 558 12.69 -1.67 -23.81
CA PRO A 558 12.43 -2.35 -22.54
C PRO A 558 13.02 -3.78 -22.57
N GLY A 559 13.72 -4.18 -21.50
CA GLY A 559 14.39 -5.48 -21.39
C GLY A 559 15.85 -5.55 -21.87
N GLN A 560 16.44 -4.44 -22.33
CA GLN A 560 17.89 -4.35 -22.54
C GLN A 560 18.58 -3.86 -21.25
N SER A 561 19.14 -4.82 -20.50
CA SER A 561 20.14 -4.58 -19.44
C SER A 561 21.55 -4.59 -19.99
#